data_AF-A0A1W2DBN6-F1
#
_entry.id   AF-A0A1W2DBN6-F1
#
_cell.length_a   1.000
_cell.length_b   1.000
_cell.length_c   1.000
_cell.angle_alpha   90.00
_cell.angle_beta   90.00
_cell.angle_gamma   90.00
#
_symmetry.space_group_name_H-M   'P 1'
#
loop_
_entity.id
_entity.type
_entity.pdbx_description
1 polymer ?
#
loop_
_entity_poly.entity_id
_entity_poly.type
_entity_poly.pdbx_seq_one_letter_code
_entity_poly.pdbx_strand_id
1 'polypeptide(L)'
;MNDPADARFFHALKQICSQSDDVDQSCREAIDRAVETGHPRDLLSARQSMDTLDAALKDRLLRQAHLIMATDISAIWDALPMAADPSKQRPN
;
A
#
# COMPACT_ATOMS: atom_id res chain seq x y z
N MET A 1 6.06 -15.20 -4.58
CA MET A 1 6.87 -14.45 -3.60
C MET A 1 6.17 -13.11 -3.47
N ASN A 2 5.76 -12.73 -2.25
CA ASN A 2 5.06 -11.47 -2.02
C ASN A 2 6.12 -10.36 -1.88
N ASP A 3 6.06 -9.31 -2.69
CA ASP A 3 7.01 -8.21 -2.61
C ASP A 3 6.71 -7.37 -1.35
N PRO A 4 7.67 -7.10 -0.46
CA PRO A 4 7.48 -6.17 0.66
C PRO A 4 6.94 -4.80 0.24
N ALA A 5 7.24 -4.35 -0.98
CA ALA A 5 6.68 -3.12 -1.54
C ALA A 5 5.18 -3.23 -1.83
N ASP A 6 4.70 -4.39 -2.31
CA ASP A 6 3.27 -4.63 -2.53
C ASP A 6 2.52 -4.57 -1.21
N ALA A 7 3.02 -5.23 -0.16
CA ALA A 7 2.40 -5.18 1.17
C ALA A 7 2.28 -3.74 1.69
N ARG A 8 3.36 -2.95 1.59
CA ARG A 8 3.36 -1.52 1.98
C ARG A 8 2.35 -0.70 1.17
N PHE A 9 2.28 -0.95 -0.13
CA PHE A 9 1.34 -0.27 -1.02
C PHE A 9 -0.12 -0.53 -0.63
N PHE A 10 -0.51 -1.79 -0.40
CA PHE A 10 -1.89 -2.12 -0.01
C PHE A 10 -2.24 -1.61 1.41
N HIS A 11 -1.28 -1.57 2.33
CA HIS A 11 -1.48 -0.92 3.62
C HIS A 11 -1.75 0.59 3.49
N ALA A 12 -0.98 1.28 2.64
CA ALA A 12 -1.20 2.71 2.37
C ALA A 12 -2.56 2.96 1.72
N LEU A 13 -2.95 2.13 0.75
CA LEU A 13 -4.27 2.20 0.13
C LEU A 13 -5.39 2.00 1.14
N LYS A 14 -5.31 1.01 2.03
CA LYS A 14 -6.30 0.79 3.08
C LYS A 14 -6.49 2.03 3.95
N GLN A 15 -5.40 2.65 4.39
CA GLN A 15 -5.45 3.88 5.17
C GLN A 15 -6.17 5.00 4.43
N ILE A 16 -5.86 5.22 3.16
CA ILE A 16 -6.46 6.29 2.35
C ILE A 16 -7.94 6.02 2.07
N CYS A 17 -8.28 4.80 1.64
CA CYS A 17 -9.64 4.42 1.30
C CYS A 17 -10.57 4.46 2.51
N SER A 18 -10.08 4.19 3.73
CA SER A 18 -10.86 4.37 4.96
C SER A 18 -11.25 5.82 5.26
N GLN A 19 -10.56 6.79 4.66
CA GLN A 19 -10.76 8.23 4.85
C GLN A 19 -11.52 8.89 3.69
N SER A 20 -11.89 8.13 2.65
CA SER A 20 -12.47 8.65 1.40
C SER A 20 -13.86 8.08 1.16
N ASP A 21 -14.89 8.89 1.39
CA ASP A 21 -16.29 8.50 1.17
C ASP A 21 -16.63 8.16 -0.30
N ASP A 22 -15.82 8.65 -1.24
CA ASP A 22 -15.97 8.40 -2.68
C ASP A 22 -15.57 6.97 -3.10
N VAL A 23 -15.03 6.13 -2.20
CA VAL A 23 -14.58 4.77 -2.51
C VAL A 23 -15.67 3.76 -2.19
N ASP A 24 -16.15 3.06 -3.22
CA ASP A 24 -17.14 2.00 -3.10
C ASP A 24 -16.75 0.90 -2.11
N GLN A 25 -17.74 0.37 -1.40
CA GLN A 25 -17.57 -0.66 -0.38
C GLN A 25 -16.86 -1.91 -0.91
N SER A 26 -17.17 -2.34 -2.14
CA SER A 26 -16.54 -3.50 -2.78
C SER A 26 -15.03 -3.31 -3.00
N CYS A 27 -14.60 -2.09 -3.35
CA CYS A 27 -13.19 -1.77 -3.50
C CYS A 27 -12.48 -1.79 -2.14
N ARG A 28 -13.13 -1.28 -1.07
CA ARG A 28 -12.59 -1.32 0.29
C ARG A 28 -12.40 -2.76 0.78
N GLU A 29 -13.40 -3.62 0.57
CA GLU A 29 -13.34 -5.04 0.95
C GLU A 29 -12.24 -5.81 0.19
N ALA A 30 -12.06 -5.52 -1.10
CA ALA A 30 -10.98 -6.12 -1.88
C ALA A 30 -9.60 -5.72 -1.36
N ILE A 31 -9.42 -4.44 -1.01
CA ILE A 31 -8.17 -3.92 -0.41
C ILE A 31 -7.95 -4.53 0.97
N ASP A 32 -8.98 -4.64 1.81
CA ASP A 32 -8.88 -5.25 3.13
C ASP A 32 -8.43 -6.71 3.05
N ARG A 33 -9.03 -7.49 2.13
CA ARG A 33 -8.64 -8.89 1.90
C ARG A 33 -7.22 -9.00 1.37
N ALA A 34 -6.79 -8.11 0.47
CA ALA A 34 -5.41 -8.06 -0.02
C ALA A 34 -4.40 -7.82 1.11
N VAL A 35 -4.73 -6.91 2.05
CA VAL A 35 -3.89 -6.65 3.24
C VAL A 35 -3.88 -7.85 4.20
N GLU A 36 -5.03 -8.48 4.43
CA GLU A 36 -5.15 -9.60 5.37
C GLU A 36 -4.40 -10.85 4.89
N THR A 37 -4.54 -11.22 3.62
CA THR A 37 -4.03 -12.50 3.12
C THR A 37 -2.66 -12.40 2.50
N GLY A 38 -2.31 -11.25 1.91
CA GLY A 38 -1.12 -11.09 1.06
C GLY A 38 -1.08 -12.07 -0.12
N HIS A 39 -2.20 -12.71 -0.45
CA HIS A 39 -2.23 -13.75 -1.47
C HIS A 39 -2.25 -13.10 -2.86
N PRO A 40 -1.42 -13.56 -3.84
CA PRO A 40 -1.31 -12.89 -5.14
C PRO A 40 -2.64 -12.67 -5.88
N ARG A 41 -3.60 -13.59 -5.71
CA ARG A 41 -4.94 -13.45 -6.29
C ARG A 41 -5.75 -12.33 -5.64
N ASP A 42 -5.63 -12.15 -4.34
CA ASP A 42 -6.33 -11.09 -3.61
C ASP A 42 -5.72 -9.73 -3.93
N LEU A 43 -4.38 -9.66 -4.06
CA LEU A 43 -3.70 -8.46 -4.55
C LEU A 43 -4.15 -8.08 -5.96
N LEU A 44 -4.29 -9.06 -6.86
CA LEU A 44 -4.77 -8.83 -8.21
C LEU A 44 -6.23 -8.34 -8.20
N SER A 45 -7.11 -9.00 -7.44
CA SER A 45 -8.51 -8.58 -7.28
C SER A 45 -8.62 -7.14 -6.78
N ALA A 46 -7.83 -6.75 -5.79
CA ALA A 46 -7.80 -5.37 -5.29
C ALA A 46 -7.36 -4.37 -6.36
N ARG A 47 -6.34 -4.69 -7.17
CA ARG A 47 -5.93 -3.84 -8.31
C ARG A 47 -7.05 -3.70 -9.34
N GLN A 48 -7.73 -4.79 -9.67
CA GLN A 48 -8.86 -4.79 -10.60
C GLN A 48 -10.04 -3.99 -10.08
N SER A 49 -10.33 -4.04 -8.77
CA SER A 49 -11.35 -3.19 -8.15
C SER A 49 -11.01 -1.70 -8.22
N MET A 50 -9.73 -1.33 -8.19
CA MET A 50 -9.33 0.07 -8.40
C MET A 50 -9.50 0.51 -9.86
N ASP A 51 -9.41 -0.42 -10.82
CA ASP A 51 -9.59 -0.11 -12.24
C ASP A 51 -11.05 0.22 -12.59
N THR A 52 -12.01 -0.11 -11.72
CA THR A 52 -13.42 0.26 -11.90
C THR A 52 -13.77 1.64 -11.35
N LEU A 53 -12.85 2.29 -10.62
CA LEU A 53 -13.05 3.64 -10.10
C LEU A 53 -12.97 4.68 -11.21
N ASP A 54 -13.56 5.85 -10.96
CA ASP A 54 -13.32 7.03 -11.79
C ASP A 54 -11.80 7.31 -11.89
N ALA A 55 -11.33 7.67 -13.08
CA ALA A 55 -9.91 7.85 -13.36
C ALA A 55 -9.28 8.95 -12.47
N ALA A 56 -10.00 10.05 -12.24
CA ALA A 56 -9.49 11.13 -11.40
C ALA A 56 -9.45 10.75 -9.93
N LEU A 57 -10.40 9.93 -9.47
CA LEU A 57 -10.38 9.35 -8.12
C LEU A 57 -9.20 8.37 -7.97
N LYS A 58 -9.05 7.42 -8.89
CA LYS A 58 -7.94 6.45 -8.90
C LYS A 58 -6.59 7.15 -8.85
N ASP A 59 -6.36 8.14 -9.71
CA ASP A 59 -5.10 8.89 -9.75
C ASP A 59 -4.83 9.68 -8.46
N ARG A 60 -5.88 10.16 -7.79
CA ARG A 60 -5.75 10.84 -6.50
C ARG A 60 -5.31 9.85 -5.41
N LEU A 61 -5.97 8.70 -5.32
CA LEU A 61 -5.66 7.65 -4.35
C LEU A 61 -4.24 7.11 -4.55
N LEU A 62 -3.84 6.84 -5.80
CA LEU A 62 -2.49 6.36 -6.11
C LEU A 62 -1.42 7.38 -5.77
N ARG A 63 -1.63 8.67 -6.07
CA ARG A 63 -0.69 9.74 -5.68
C ARG A 63 -0.55 9.84 -4.16
N GLN A 64 -1.64 9.74 -3.41
CA GLN A 64 -1.59 9.73 -1.95
C GLN A 64 -0.86 8.49 -1.41
N ALA A 65 -1.10 7.31 -1.98
CA ALA A 65 -0.43 6.07 -1.57
C ALA A 65 1.09 6.17 -1.78
N HIS A 66 1.50 6.67 -2.96
CA HIS A 66 2.91 6.93 -3.25
C HIS A 66 3.52 7.98 -2.32
N LEU A 67 2.79 9.04 -1.98
CA LEU A 67 3.26 10.03 -1.03
C LEU A 67 3.51 9.41 0.36
N ILE A 68 2.57 8.62 0.88
CA ILE A 68 2.72 7.91 2.16
C ILE A 68 3.98 7.04 2.11
N MET A 69 4.14 6.22 1.07
CA MET A 69 5.29 5.34 0.91
C MET A 69 6.63 6.10 0.81
N ALA A 70 6.64 7.26 0.15
CA ALA A 70 7.83 8.09 0.02
C ALA A 70 8.21 8.83 1.31
N THR A 71 7.23 9.04 2.21
CA THR A 71 7.45 9.67 3.52
C THR A 71 7.72 8.68 4.65
N ASP A 72 7.61 7.37 4.36
CA ASP A 72 7.85 6.30 5.32
C ASP A 72 9.37 6.04 5.46
N ILE A 73 10.03 6.91 6.22
CA ILE A 73 11.48 6.88 6.50
C ILE A 73 11.90 5.53 7.10
N SER A 74 11.02 4.90 7.88
CA SER A 74 11.23 3.58 8.47
C SER A 74 11.58 2.54 7.42
N ALA A 75 10.69 2.40 6.44
CA ALA A 75 10.83 1.36 5.45
C ALA A 75 11.78 1.75 4.32
N ILE A 76 12.07 3.04 4.14
CA ILE A 76 13.21 3.49 3.34
C ILE A 76 14.52 3.02 3.99
N TRP A 77 14.66 3.16 5.30
CA TRP A 77 15.82 2.66 6.04
C TRP A 77 15.95 1.15 5.92
N ASP A 78 14.86 0.39 6.15
CA ASP A 78 14.86 -1.08 6.07
C ASP A 78 15.20 -1.62 4.66
N ALA A 79 14.98 -0.82 3.61
CA ALA A 79 15.34 -1.16 2.24
C ALA A 79 16.82 -0.88 1.89
N LEU A 80 17.57 -0.17 2.73
CA LEU A 80 18.99 0.11 2.49
C LEU A 80 19.84 -1.15 2.74
N PRO A 81 20.87 -1.42 1.91
CA PRO A 81 21.76 -2.58 2.11
C PRO A 81 22.42 -2.62 3.49
N MET A 82 22.53 -1.46 4.15
CA MET A 82 23.20 -1.28 5.43
C MET A 82 22.29 -1.53 6.64
N ALA A 83 20.98 -1.66 6.45
CA ALA A 83 20.04 -1.96 7.53
C ALA A 83 20.15 -3.41 8.02
N ALA A 84 20.75 -4.30 7.22
CA ALA A 84 21.07 -5.67 7.63
C ALA A 84 22.27 -5.77 8.58
N ASP A 85 22.99 -4.66 8.83
CA ASP A 85 24.12 -4.61 9.76
C ASP A 85 23.61 -4.26 11.18
N PRO A 86 23.64 -5.21 12.14
CA PRO A 86 23.14 -4.97 13.49
C PRO A 86 23.95 -3.92 14.27
N SER A 87 25.13 -3.50 13.76
CA SER A 87 25.90 -2.39 14.33
C SER A 87 25.39 -1.00 13.89
N LYS A 88 24.55 -0.92 12.85
CA LYS A 88 23.97 0.34 12.34
C LYS A 88 22.56 0.51 12.86
N GLN A 89 22.45 1.18 14.01
CA GLN A 89 21.17 1.46 14.63
C GLN A 89 20.39 2.51 13.82
N ARG A 90 19.08 2.29 13.70
CA ARG A 90 18.16 3.21 13.03
C ARG A 90 18.13 4.56 13.78
N PRO A 91 18.21 5.70 13.09
CA PRO A 91 17.99 7.01 13.71
C PRO A 91 16.55 7.12 14.22
N ASN A 92 16.38 7.58 15.46
CA ASN A 92 15.08 7.83 16.10
C ASN A 92 14.35 9.02 15.46
#